data_AF-A0A935A820-F1
#
_entry.id   AF-A0A935A820-F1
#
_cell.length_a   1.000
_cell.length_b   1.000
_cell.length_c   1.000
_cell.angle_alpha   90.00
_cell.angle_beta   90.00
_cell.angle_gamma   90.00
#
_symmetry.space_group_name_H-M   'P 1'
#
loop_
_entity.id
_entity.type
_entity.pdbx_description
1 polymer ?
#
loop_
_entity_poly.entity_id
_entity_poly.type
_entity_poly.pdbx_seq_one_letter_code
_entity_poly.pdbx_strand_id
1 'polypeptide(L)' 'MRKDTTLYYLLSDHLGSTSIVTDAAGTVVSQTRYKAWGEVRHQSGVTPTE' A
#
# COMPACT_ATOMS: atom_id res chain seq x y z
N MET A 1 4.61 0.96 8.58
CA MET A 1 4.74 -0.34 9.26
C MET A 1 6.18 -0.83 9.18
N ARG A 2 6.69 -1.53 10.18
CA ARG A 2 7.99 -2.22 10.08
C ARG A 2 7.74 -3.71 9.94
N LYS A 3 8.42 -4.34 8.98
CA LYS A 3 8.49 -5.79 8.84
C LYS A 3 9.96 -6.17 8.83
N ASP A 4 10.35 -7.05 9.75
CA ASP A 4 11.75 -7.38 10.00
C ASP A 4 12.57 -6.10 10.27
N THR A 5 13.63 -5.87 9.49
CA THR A 5 14.47 -4.66 9.55
C THR A 5 14.04 -3.56 8.58
N THR A 6 13.01 -3.79 7.76
CA THR A 6 12.59 -2.87 6.71
C THR A 6 11.41 -2.01 7.15
N LEU A 7 11.54 -0.69 6.98
CA LEU A 7 10.46 0.27 7.20
C LEU A 7 9.68 0.49 5.89
N TYR A 8 8.36 0.39 6.00
CA TYR A 8 7.42 0.68 4.93
C TYR A 8 6.49 1.82 5.33
N TYR A 9 6.13 2.66 4.36
CA TYR A 9 5.13 3.71 4.52
C TYR A 9 3.83 3.28 3.86
N LEU A 10 2.72 3.39 4.58
CA LEU A 10 1.38 3.11 4.08
C LEU A 10 0.72 4.45 3.77
N LEU A 11 0.43 4.70 2.50
CA LEU A 11 -0.21 5.91 2.05
C LEU A 11 -1.69 5.64 1.86
N SER A 12 -2.50 6.25 2.72
CA SER A 12 -3.95 6.14 2.69
C SER A 12 -4.61 7.27 1.91
N ASP A 13 -5.76 6.98 1.32
CA ASP A 13 -6.63 7.99 0.73
C ASP A 13 -7.53 8.66 1.80
N HIS A 14 -8.36 9.60 1.34
CA HIS A 14 -9.27 10.38 2.21
C HIS A 14 -10.34 9.54 2.92
N LEU A 15 -10.56 8.28 2.51
CA LEU A 15 -11.51 7.36 3.11
C LEU A 15 -10.81 6.36 4.05
N GLY A 16 -9.50 6.47 4.22
CA GLY A 16 -8.71 5.61 5.09
C GLY A 16 -8.23 4.31 4.43
N SER A 17 -8.48 4.09 3.13
CA SER A 17 -7.99 2.91 2.43
C SER A 17 -6.52 3.07 2.07
N THR A 18 -5.70 2.03 2.23
CA THR A 18 -4.28 2.08 1.83
C THR A 18 -4.14 1.88 0.32
N SER A 19 -3.67 2.90 -0.39
CA SER A 19 -3.54 2.87 -1.86
C SER A 19 -2.13 2.58 -2.35
N ILE A 20 -1.10 3.00 -1.61
CA ILE A 20 0.30 2.83 -2.00
C ILE A 20 1.12 2.40 -0.78
N VAL A 21 2.06 1.48 -0.99
CA VAL A 21 3.08 1.12 -0.02
C VAL A 21 4.44 1.39 -0.61
N THR A 22 5.27 2.13 0.12
CA THR A 22 6.67 2.37 -0.27
C THR A 22 7.65 1.82 0.75
N ASP A 23 8.88 1.52 0.31
CA ASP A 23 10.00 1.26 1.22
C ASP A 23 10.57 2.56 1.80
N ALA A 24 11.63 2.43 2.61
CA ALA A 24 12.33 3.55 3.24
C ALA A 24 13.03 4.48 2.25
N ALA A 25 13.31 4.02 1.03
CA ALA A 25 13.92 4.80 -0.06
C ALA A 25 12.86 5.51 -0.92
N GLY A 26 11.57 5.27 -0.67
CA GLY A 26 10.46 5.82 -1.46
C GLY A 26 10.09 5.00 -2.70
N THR A 27 10.67 3.80 -2.87
CA THR A 27 10.30 2.88 -3.96
C THR A 27 8.90 2.33 -3.72
N VAL A 28 8.05 2.32 -4.74
CA VAL A 28 6.71 1.71 -4.64
C VAL A 28 6.82 0.19 -4.63
N VAL A 29 6.40 -0.42 -3.51
CA VAL A 29 6.43 -1.87 -3.29
C VAL A 29 5.07 -2.50 -3.65
N SER A 30 3.98 -1.80 -3.35
CA SER A 30 2.64 -2.20 -3.79
C SER A 30 1.74 -1.00 -4.05
N GLN A 31 0.73 -1.22 -4.90
CA GLN A 31 -0.33 -0.27 -5.18
C GLN A 31 -1.65 -1.02 -5.31
N THR A 32 -2.68 -0.51 -4.64
CA THR A 32 -4.07 -0.95 -4.77
C THR A 32 -4.92 0.23 -5.13
N ARG A 33 -5.80 0.06 -6.13
CA ARG A 33 -6.77 1.07 -6.54
C ARG A 33 -8.16 0.53 -6.29
N TYR A 34 -8.99 1.30 -5.60
CA TYR A 34 -10.36 0.92 -5.28
C TYR A 34 -11.35 1.60 -6.24
N LYS A 35 -12.50 0.96 -6.46
CA LYS A 35 -13.70 1.62 -7.00
C LYS A 35 -14.34 2.47 -5.89
N ALA A 36 -15.31 3.30 -6.26
CA ALA A 36 -16.03 4.18 -5.32
C ALA A 36 -16.62 3.43 -4.10
N TRP A 37 -16.95 2.14 -4.27
CA TRP A 37 -17.60 1.32 -3.25
C TRP A 37 -16.65 0.29 -2.59
N GLY A 38 -15.33 0.52 -2.66
CA GLY A 38 -14.34 -0.29 -1.94
C GLY A 38 -13.87 -1.58 -2.62
N GLU A 39 -14.46 -1.96 -3.76
CA GLU A 39 -13.95 -3.09 -4.55
C GLU A 39 -12.57 -2.78 -5.14
N VAL A 40 -11.67 -3.76 -5.17
CA VAL A 40 -10.38 -3.63 -5.87
C VAL A 40 -10.63 -3.50 -7.37
N ARG A 41 -10.20 -2.37 -7.94
CA ARG A 41 -10.18 -2.12 -9.39
C ARG A 41 -8.88 -2.62 -10.02
N HIS A 42 -7.77 -2.46 -9.32
CA HIS A 42 -6.45 -2.86 -9.78
C HIS A 42 -5.52 -3.05 -8.59
N GLN A 43 -4.63 -4.03 -8.66
CA GLN A 43 -3.57 -4.25 -7.68
C GLN A 43 -2.28 -4.64 -8.37
N SER A 44 -1.16 -4.13 -7.87
CA SER A 44 0.19 -4.47 -8.32
C SER A 44 1.15 -4.53 -7.15
N GLY A 45 2.16 -5.40 -7.24
CA GLY A 45 3.11 -5.63 -6.16
C GLY A 45 2.52 -6.40 -4.98
N VAL A 46 3.33 -6.61 -3.95
CA VAL A 46 2.95 -7.40 -2.78
C VAL A 46 3.04 -6.52 -1.55
N THR A 47 1.91 -6.35 -0.85
CA THR A 47 1.92 -5.65 0.42
C THR A 47 2.57 -6.55 1.47
N PRO A 48 3.61 -6.09 2.21
CA PRO A 48 4.31 -6.90 3.19
C PRO A 48 3.52 -7.05 4.51
N THR A 49 2.38 -7.73 4.46
CA THR A 49 1.49 -7.98 5.62
C THR A 49 1.60 -9.37 6.24
N GLU A 50 2.37 -10.28 5.63
CA GLU A 50 2.60 -11.64 6.14
C GLU A 50 3.90 -11.77 6.94
#